data_AF-A0A355T9D1-F1
#
_entry.id   AF-A0A355T9D1-F1
#
_cell.length_a   1.000
_cell.length_b   1.000
_cell.length_c   1.000
_cell.angle_alpha   90.00
_cell.angle_beta   90.00
_cell.angle_gamma   90.00
#
_symmetry.space_group_name_H-M   'P 1'
#
loop_
_entity.id
_entity.type
_entity.pdbx_description
1 polymer ?
#
loop_
_entity_poly.entity_id
_entity_poly.type
_entity_poly.pdbx_seq_one_letter_code
_entity_poly.pdbx_strand_id
1 'polypeptide(L)'
;MTAKLIANAGDNDHRMAYQADSIAGVVILAVVLFAAAWLNHASPSRRIVGTFLTAAMTLGIGLMIGWLHLLGSLDNVRPPLLPTDELKPLLMKLLGIAFTISGLFLLLVTYWQTKRSDVLALQTVNESGRYGRVTRIIHWTTAILFVALIPMGIFTSMIPEDVWYRQGYYVVHKSLGLTVLLLVVLRLFWHRVSPTPGLDAGLKPWERRSAHTAHVLLYILMIGFPITGFVMSTFGGKYSHFFFWDTPLFWAPDADLIVPWAVLHKLALPLMFYVTFAAHIAGSLKHQFVDKHDDAFKRMVT
;
A
#
# COMPACT_ATOMS: atom_id res chain seq x y z
N MET A 1 20.43 20.21 15.80
CA MET A 1 19.39 19.38 15.14
C MET A 1 19.25 18.03 15.84
N THR A 2 20.36 17.32 16.02
CA THR A 2 20.54 16.03 16.71
C THR A 2 19.93 15.96 18.11
N ALA A 3 20.19 16.95 18.98
CA ALA A 3 19.67 16.97 20.36
C ALA A 3 18.13 17.17 20.47
N LYS A 4 17.51 17.93 19.55
CA LYS A 4 16.04 18.09 19.50
C LYS A 4 15.33 16.82 19.04
N LEU A 5 15.96 16.02 18.18
CA LEU A 5 15.39 14.75 17.70
C LEU A 5 15.29 13.70 18.81
N ILE A 6 16.27 13.68 19.73
CA ILE A 6 16.29 12.75 20.88
C ILE A 6 15.39 13.25 22.02
N ALA A 7 15.38 14.54 22.32
CA ALA A 7 14.58 15.11 23.41
C ALA A 7 13.06 14.90 23.23
N ASN A 8 12.55 14.87 21.98
CA ASN A 8 11.15 14.63 21.67
C ASN A 8 10.76 13.13 21.59
N ALA A 9 11.69 12.20 21.85
CA ALA A 9 11.45 10.77 21.70
C ALA A 9 10.58 10.17 22.82
N GLY A 10 10.67 10.69 24.06
CA GLY A 10 9.97 10.12 25.22
C GLY A 10 8.52 10.57 25.43
N ASP A 11 8.16 11.78 24.99
CA ASP A 11 6.87 12.44 25.34
C ASP A 11 5.78 12.24 24.27
N ASN A 12 6.12 11.71 23.09
CA ASN A 12 5.24 11.68 21.92
C ASN A 12 4.81 10.27 21.47
N ASP A 13 5.03 9.23 22.27
CA ASP A 13 4.65 7.85 21.92
C ASP A 13 3.36 7.38 22.62
N HIS A 14 2.59 8.32 23.15
CA HIS A 14 1.33 8.01 23.82
C HIS A 14 0.27 7.55 22.81
N ARG A 15 -0.16 6.30 22.97
CA ARG A 15 -1.23 5.70 22.16
C ARG A 15 -2.55 6.45 22.35
N MET A 16 -3.46 6.30 21.39
CA MET A 16 -4.80 6.87 21.54
C MET A 16 -5.55 6.19 22.69
N ALA A 17 -6.48 6.91 23.32
CA ALA A 17 -7.34 6.35 24.35
C ALA A 17 -8.01 5.05 23.85
N TYR A 18 -8.04 4.04 24.72
CA TYR A 18 -8.59 2.71 24.41
C TYR A 18 -7.95 2.01 23.21
N GLN A 19 -6.73 2.41 22.81
CA GLN A 19 -6.02 1.88 21.64
C GLN A 19 -6.85 2.01 20.35
N ALA A 20 -7.62 3.11 20.23
CA ALA A 20 -8.49 3.38 19.08
C ALA A 20 -7.72 3.34 17.74
N ASP A 21 -6.44 3.71 17.74
CA ASP A 21 -5.52 3.55 16.62
C ASP A 21 -5.47 2.12 16.07
N SER A 22 -5.40 1.13 16.95
CA SER A 22 -5.23 -0.27 16.58
C SER A 22 -6.54 -0.93 16.21
N ILE A 23 -7.63 -0.53 16.87
CA ILE A 23 -8.98 -0.89 16.43
C ILE A 23 -9.19 -0.39 14.99
N ALA A 24 -8.86 0.87 14.70
CA ALA A 24 -8.96 1.42 13.35
C ALA A 24 -8.09 0.64 12.35
N GLY A 25 -6.84 0.34 12.70
CA GLY A 25 -5.95 -0.50 11.88
C GLY A 25 -6.53 -1.89 11.57
N VAL A 26 -7.07 -2.58 12.57
CA VAL A 26 -7.68 -3.91 12.41
C VAL A 26 -8.94 -3.84 11.55
N VAL A 27 -9.78 -2.81 11.73
CA VAL A 27 -10.96 -2.59 10.88
C VAL A 27 -10.55 -2.38 9.42
N ILE A 28 -9.54 -1.55 9.15
CA ILE A 28 -9.00 -1.36 7.80
C ILE A 28 -8.54 -2.70 7.22
N LEU A 29 -7.74 -3.46 7.97
CA LEU A 29 -7.23 -4.75 7.52
C LEU A 29 -8.37 -5.74 7.23
N ALA A 30 -9.37 -5.82 8.09
CA ALA A 30 -10.52 -6.71 7.92
C ALA A 30 -11.33 -6.37 6.67
N VAL A 31 -11.59 -5.07 6.43
CA VAL A 31 -12.29 -4.61 5.23
C VAL A 31 -11.49 -4.94 3.96
N VAL A 32 -10.17 -4.76 3.98
CA VAL A 32 -9.30 -5.06 2.83
C VAL A 32 -9.24 -6.57 2.56
N LEU A 33 -9.12 -7.40 3.59
CA LEU A 33 -9.16 -8.86 3.45
C LEU A 33 -10.49 -9.33 2.87
N PHE A 34 -11.60 -8.76 3.35
CA PHE A 34 -12.93 -9.05 2.86
C PHE A 34 -13.09 -8.65 1.38
N ALA A 35 -12.69 -7.43 1.02
CA ALA A 35 -12.71 -6.95 -0.36
C ALA A 35 -11.88 -7.86 -1.29
N ALA A 36 -10.65 -8.21 -0.90
CA ALA A 36 -9.78 -9.10 -1.68
C ALA A 36 -10.37 -10.51 -1.83
N ALA A 37 -10.96 -11.08 -0.77
CA ALA A 37 -11.63 -12.38 -0.82
C ALA A 37 -12.85 -12.36 -1.75
N TRP A 38 -13.60 -11.25 -1.76
CA TRP A 38 -14.81 -11.11 -2.54
C TRP A 38 -14.56 -10.78 -4.00
N LEU A 39 -13.54 -9.98 -4.31
CA LEU A 39 -13.03 -9.77 -5.68
C LEU A 39 -12.71 -11.11 -6.37
N ASN A 40 -12.28 -12.11 -5.60
CA ASN A 40 -11.86 -13.43 -6.09
C ASN A 40 -12.88 -14.54 -5.78
N HIS A 41 -14.14 -14.18 -5.57
CA HIS A 41 -15.20 -15.14 -5.25
C HIS A 41 -15.80 -15.77 -6.53
N ALA A 42 -16.18 -17.06 -6.47
CA ALA A 42 -16.74 -17.77 -7.61
C ALA A 42 -18.09 -17.20 -8.10
N SER A 43 -18.97 -16.85 -7.16
CA SER A 43 -20.25 -16.19 -7.43
C SER A 43 -20.07 -14.75 -7.96
N PRO A 44 -20.72 -14.36 -9.08
CA PRO A 44 -20.69 -13.01 -9.63
C PRO A 44 -21.19 -11.93 -8.65
N SER A 45 -22.27 -12.19 -7.92
CA SER A 45 -22.87 -11.20 -7.01
C SER A 45 -21.92 -10.78 -5.88
N ARG A 46 -21.14 -11.72 -5.36
CA ARG A 46 -20.12 -11.43 -4.34
C ARG A 46 -18.95 -10.64 -4.93
N ARG A 47 -18.56 -10.90 -6.18
CA ARG A 47 -17.51 -10.10 -6.85
C ARG A 47 -17.94 -8.66 -7.08
N ILE A 48 -19.21 -8.42 -7.45
CA ILE A 48 -19.77 -7.07 -7.58
C ILE A 48 -19.58 -6.31 -6.26
N VAL A 49 -19.91 -6.93 -5.13
CA VAL A 49 -19.73 -6.29 -3.83
C VAL A 49 -18.24 -6.09 -3.49
N GLY A 50 -17.36 -7.03 -3.83
CA GLY A 50 -15.91 -6.85 -3.69
C GLY A 50 -15.37 -5.65 -4.47
N THR A 51 -15.81 -5.49 -5.72
CA THR A 51 -15.46 -4.33 -6.57
C THR A 51 -16.05 -3.04 -6.00
N PHE A 52 -17.30 -3.06 -5.56
CA PHE A 52 -17.96 -1.93 -4.93
C PHE A 52 -17.23 -1.45 -3.67
N LEU A 53 -16.85 -2.37 -2.78
CA LEU A 53 -16.09 -2.02 -1.57
C LEU A 53 -14.74 -1.41 -1.92
N THR A 54 -14.06 -1.96 -2.94
CA THR A 54 -12.79 -1.39 -3.43
C THR A 54 -13.00 0.01 -4.00
N ALA A 55 -14.08 0.24 -4.76
CA ALA A 55 -14.46 1.55 -5.26
C ALA A 55 -14.74 2.55 -4.12
N ALA A 56 -15.51 2.13 -3.11
CA ALA A 56 -15.86 2.94 -1.95
C ALA A 56 -14.62 3.33 -1.12
N MET A 57 -13.71 2.40 -0.87
CA MET A 57 -12.43 2.71 -0.19
C MET A 57 -11.59 3.70 -1.00
N THR A 58 -11.49 3.48 -2.32
CA THR A 58 -10.71 4.34 -3.22
C THR A 58 -11.28 5.76 -3.28
N LEU A 59 -12.61 5.89 -3.41
CA LEU A 59 -13.31 7.17 -3.32
C LEU A 59 -13.16 7.81 -1.94
N GLY A 60 -13.28 7.02 -0.87
CA GLY A 60 -13.12 7.50 0.51
C GLY A 60 -11.76 8.15 0.73
N ILE A 61 -10.68 7.59 0.18
CA ILE A 61 -9.34 8.21 0.20
C ILE A 61 -9.36 9.54 -0.57
N GLY A 62 -9.91 9.56 -1.79
CA GLY A 62 -9.99 10.78 -2.60
C GLY A 62 -10.76 11.90 -1.90
N LEU A 63 -11.94 11.58 -1.35
CA LEU A 63 -12.79 12.50 -0.60
C LEU A 63 -12.13 12.98 0.70
N MET A 64 -11.46 12.09 1.44
CA MET A 64 -10.71 12.45 2.64
C MET A 64 -9.61 13.47 2.32
N ILE A 65 -8.85 13.26 1.24
CA ILE A 65 -7.81 14.20 0.81
C ILE A 65 -8.42 15.53 0.39
N GLY A 66 -9.53 15.50 -0.37
CA GLY A 66 -10.27 16.71 -0.74
C GLY A 66 -10.76 17.48 0.50
N TRP A 67 -11.27 16.77 1.50
CA TRP A 67 -11.69 17.36 2.77
C TRP A 67 -10.52 18.00 3.53
N LEU A 68 -9.38 17.31 3.64
CA LEU A 68 -8.16 17.85 4.24
C LEU A 68 -7.67 19.11 3.51
N HIS A 69 -7.80 19.16 2.18
CA HIS A 69 -7.47 20.35 1.41
C HIS A 69 -8.41 21.52 1.74
N LEU A 70 -9.73 21.29 1.78
CA LEU A 70 -10.73 22.31 2.09
C LEU A 70 -10.55 22.89 3.51
N LEU A 71 -10.11 22.08 4.46
CA LEU A 71 -9.78 22.52 5.82
C LEU A 71 -8.41 23.22 5.94
N GLY A 72 -7.67 23.39 4.84
CA GLY A 72 -6.31 23.93 4.86
C GLY A 72 -5.28 23.04 5.55
N SER A 73 -5.62 21.80 5.90
CA SER A 73 -4.72 20.87 6.61
C SER A 73 -3.53 20.43 5.75
N LEU A 74 -3.68 20.46 4.42
CA LEU A 74 -2.57 20.17 3.50
C LEU A 74 -1.61 21.36 3.34
N ASP A 75 -2.03 22.56 3.75
CA ASP A 75 -1.22 23.78 3.66
C ASP A 75 -0.61 24.13 5.04
N ASN A 76 -1.22 23.66 6.15
CA ASN A 76 -0.64 23.70 7.50
C ASN A 76 0.18 22.44 7.80
N VAL A 77 1.38 22.36 7.21
CA VAL A 77 2.29 21.22 7.36
C VAL A 77 3.46 21.55 8.28
N ARG A 78 4.08 20.51 8.85
CA ARG A 78 5.33 20.68 9.60
C ARG A 78 6.43 21.32 8.72
N PRO A 79 7.44 21.98 9.29
CA PRO A 79 8.57 22.52 8.53
C PRO A 79 9.28 21.45 7.68
N PRO A 80 9.68 21.77 6.44
CA PRO A 80 10.33 20.82 5.56
C PRO A 80 11.70 20.41 6.11
N LEU A 81 11.99 19.10 6.09
CA LEU A 81 13.27 18.52 6.50
C LEU A 81 14.09 18.04 5.30
N LEU A 82 13.42 17.66 4.21
CA LEU A 82 14.02 17.24 2.94
C LEU A 82 13.51 18.15 1.81
N PRO A 83 14.28 18.36 0.73
CA PRO A 83 13.85 19.18 -0.41
C PRO A 83 12.51 18.72 -1.02
N THR A 84 12.21 17.43 -0.97
CA THR A 84 10.95 16.87 -1.48
C THR A 84 9.74 17.12 -0.58
N ASP A 85 9.93 17.61 0.65
CA ASP A 85 8.82 17.86 1.58
C ASP A 85 7.88 18.95 1.07
N GLU A 86 8.41 19.96 0.38
CA GLU A 86 7.63 21.05 -0.23
C GLU A 86 6.68 20.56 -1.33
N LEU A 87 7.00 19.44 -1.98
CA LEU A 87 6.17 18.85 -3.05
C LEU A 87 5.00 18.02 -2.51
N LYS A 88 5.01 17.65 -1.23
CA LYS A 88 4.02 16.73 -0.65
C LYS A 88 2.59 17.26 -0.64
N PRO A 89 2.31 18.54 -0.32
CA PRO A 89 0.96 19.10 -0.47
C PRO A 89 0.41 18.95 -1.88
N LEU A 90 1.22 19.27 -2.90
CA LEU A 90 0.84 19.12 -4.31
C LEU A 90 0.60 17.65 -4.65
N LEU A 91 1.52 16.76 -4.26
CA LEU A 91 1.40 15.32 -4.48
C LEU A 91 0.11 14.76 -3.85
N MET A 92 -0.23 15.19 -2.63
CA MET A 92 -1.48 14.81 -1.98
C MET A 92 -2.70 15.28 -2.78
N LYS A 93 -2.75 16.54 -3.21
CA LYS A 93 -3.86 17.06 -4.04
C LYS A 93 -4.03 16.26 -5.34
N LEU A 94 -2.93 15.94 -6.02
CA LEU A 94 -2.94 15.12 -7.24
C LEU A 94 -3.40 13.68 -6.96
N LEU A 95 -2.94 13.07 -5.87
CA LEU A 95 -3.43 11.76 -5.43
C LEU A 95 -4.92 11.81 -5.14
N GLY A 96 -5.43 12.83 -4.44
CA GLY A 96 -6.86 12.99 -4.18
C GLY A 96 -7.71 12.95 -5.44
N ILE A 97 -7.28 13.65 -6.49
CA ILE A 97 -7.93 13.63 -7.82
C ILE A 97 -7.83 12.23 -8.44
N ALA A 98 -6.64 11.63 -8.48
CA ALA A 98 -6.41 10.32 -9.07
C ALA A 98 -7.23 9.20 -8.39
N PHE A 99 -7.31 9.22 -7.06
CA PHE A 99 -8.14 8.31 -6.27
C PHE A 99 -9.63 8.53 -6.53
N THR A 100 -10.08 9.79 -6.62
CA THR A 100 -11.48 10.10 -6.94
C THR A 100 -11.87 9.57 -8.32
N ILE A 101 -11.07 9.85 -9.35
CA ILE A 101 -11.31 9.35 -10.72
C ILE A 101 -11.29 7.82 -10.75
N SER A 102 -10.30 7.20 -10.11
CA SER A 102 -10.17 5.73 -10.06
C SER A 102 -11.34 5.08 -9.34
N GLY A 103 -11.80 5.69 -8.24
CA GLY A 103 -12.96 5.23 -7.50
C GLY A 103 -14.27 5.32 -8.29
N LEU A 104 -14.49 6.42 -9.01
CA LEU A 104 -15.63 6.57 -9.93
C LEU A 104 -15.57 5.55 -11.06
N PHE A 105 -14.39 5.32 -11.62
CA PHE A 105 -14.18 4.28 -12.62
C PHE A 105 -14.50 2.87 -12.07
N LEU A 106 -14.08 2.54 -10.85
CA LEU A 106 -14.42 1.27 -10.22
C LEU A 106 -15.92 1.12 -9.92
N LEU A 107 -16.64 2.21 -9.62
CA LEU A 107 -18.11 2.18 -9.56
C LEU A 107 -18.73 1.88 -10.93
N LEU A 108 -18.18 2.45 -12.01
CA LEU A 108 -18.59 2.10 -13.36
C LEU A 108 -18.32 0.62 -13.64
N VAL A 109 -17.14 0.09 -13.30
CA VAL A 109 -16.84 -1.35 -13.42
C VAL A 109 -17.83 -2.20 -12.62
N THR A 110 -18.17 -1.77 -11.41
CA THR A 110 -19.19 -2.43 -10.57
C THR A 110 -20.53 -2.50 -11.28
N TYR A 111 -20.99 -1.39 -11.86
CA TYR A 111 -22.21 -1.35 -12.67
C TYR A 111 -22.14 -2.33 -13.85
N TRP A 112 -21.03 -2.39 -14.56
CA TRP A 112 -20.86 -3.29 -15.71
C TRP A 112 -20.84 -4.76 -15.29
N GLN A 113 -20.27 -5.09 -14.14
CA GLN A 113 -20.31 -6.44 -13.59
C GLN A 113 -21.74 -6.91 -13.28
N THR A 114 -22.68 -6.01 -12.97
CA THR A 114 -24.11 -6.38 -12.79
C THR A 114 -24.75 -6.95 -14.06
N LYS A 115 -24.15 -6.69 -15.23
CA LYS A 115 -24.61 -7.19 -16.53
C LYS A 115 -23.98 -8.53 -16.92
N ARG A 116 -23.08 -9.07 -16.08
CA ARG A 116 -22.37 -10.33 -16.33
C ARG A 116 -22.74 -11.40 -15.30
N SER A 117 -22.79 -12.66 -15.71
CA SER A 117 -23.13 -13.80 -14.86
C SER A 117 -22.03 -14.87 -14.82
N ASP A 118 -20.83 -14.57 -15.34
CA ASP A 118 -19.73 -15.51 -15.49
C ASP A 118 -19.28 -16.10 -14.14
N VAL A 119 -19.19 -17.43 -14.01
CA VAL A 119 -18.67 -18.05 -12.79
C VAL A 119 -17.14 -18.05 -12.81
N LEU A 120 -16.52 -17.55 -11.73
CA LEU A 120 -15.06 -17.52 -11.59
C LEU A 120 -14.59 -18.79 -10.83
N ALA A 121 -14.46 -19.90 -11.53
CA ALA A 121 -13.93 -21.13 -10.94
C ALA A 121 -12.40 -21.05 -10.81
N LEU A 122 -11.90 -20.83 -9.60
CA LEU A 122 -10.47 -20.80 -9.26
C LEU A 122 -10.09 -21.99 -8.39
N GLN A 123 -9.00 -22.66 -8.75
CA GLN A 123 -8.32 -23.61 -7.87
C GLN A 123 -7.67 -22.88 -6.69
N THR A 124 -7.43 -23.60 -5.60
CA THR A 124 -6.72 -23.05 -4.43
C THR A 124 -5.28 -22.65 -4.80
N VAL A 125 -4.59 -23.51 -5.56
CA VAL A 125 -3.23 -23.33 -6.07
C VAL A 125 -3.23 -22.79 -7.50
N ASN A 126 -2.07 -22.32 -7.96
CA ASN A 126 -1.88 -21.82 -9.33
C ASN A 126 -1.95 -22.96 -10.36
N GLU A 127 -2.49 -22.62 -11.53
CA GLU A 127 -2.52 -23.44 -12.74
C GLU A 127 -1.44 -22.93 -13.70
N SER A 128 -1.08 -23.69 -14.75
CA SER A 128 -0.05 -23.30 -15.73
C SER A 128 -0.32 -21.95 -16.41
N GLY A 129 -1.59 -21.65 -16.65
CA GLY A 129 -2.03 -20.43 -17.31
C GLY A 129 -2.61 -19.38 -16.37
N ARG A 130 -2.85 -19.65 -15.08
CA ARG A 130 -3.67 -18.76 -14.24
C ARG A 130 -3.33 -18.83 -12.77
N TYR A 131 -3.39 -17.70 -12.07
CA TYR A 131 -3.16 -17.67 -10.63
C TYR A 131 -4.35 -18.21 -9.85
N GLY A 132 -4.07 -19.05 -8.86
CA GLY A 132 -5.06 -19.62 -7.96
C GLY A 132 -5.59 -18.62 -6.93
N ARG A 133 -6.64 -19.03 -6.23
CA ARG A 133 -7.40 -18.20 -5.30
C ARG A 133 -6.52 -17.62 -4.18
N VAL A 134 -5.66 -18.44 -3.56
CA VAL A 134 -4.79 -17.98 -2.46
C VAL A 134 -3.82 -16.90 -2.93
N THR A 135 -3.15 -17.13 -4.07
CA THR A 135 -2.20 -16.15 -4.63
C THR A 135 -2.89 -14.83 -4.95
N ARG A 136 -4.09 -14.87 -5.53
CA ARG A 136 -4.86 -13.67 -5.85
C ARG A 136 -5.31 -12.92 -4.60
N ILE A 137 -5.81 -13.61 -3.57
CA ILE A 137 -6.20 -12.96 -2.30
C ILE A 137 -5.00 -12.26 -1.68
N ILE A 138 -3.87 -12.95 -1.51
CA ILE A 138 -2.65 -12.35 -0.95
C ILE A 138 -2.20 -11.15 -1.79
N HIS A 139 -2.21 -11.27 -3.12
CA HIS A 139 -1.85 -10.19 -4.01
C HIS A 139 -2.77 -8.97 -3.87
N TRP A 140 -4.09 -9.16 -3.95
CA TRP A 140 -5.05 -8.06 -3.90
C TRP A 140 -5.11 -7.41 -2.52
N THR A 141 -4.99 -8.18 -1.43
CA THR A 141 -4.81 -7.62 -0.08
C THR A 141 -3.56 -6.76 -0.02
N THR A 142 -2.42 -7.28 -0.52
CA THR A 142 -1.16 -6.51 -0.55
C THR A 142 -1.30 -5.25 -1.39
N ALA A 143 -1.87 -5.34 -2.59
CA ALA A 143 -2.03 -4.21 -3.51
C ALA A 143 -2.93 -3.10 -2.91
N ILE A 144 -4.09 -3.46 -2.35
CA ILE A 144 -5.01 -2.49 -1.73
C ILE A 144 -4.34 -1.81 -0.52
N LEU A 145 -3.69 -2.59 0.37
CA LEU A 145 -2.96 -2.01 1.50
C LEU A 145 -1.85 -1.08 1.05
N PHE A 146 -1.05 -1.50 0.06
CA PHE A 146 0.08 -0.71 -0.42
C PHE A 146 -0.39 0.60 -1.07
N VAL A 147 -1.45 0.54 -1.89
CA VAL A 147 -2.04 1.74 -2.50
C VAL A 147 -2.59 2.68 -1.43
N ALA A 148 -3.25 2.18 -0.39
CA ALA A 148 -3.71 3.01 0.73
C ALA A 148 -2.55 3.60 1.56
N LEU A 149 -1.44 2.88 1.70
CA LEU A 149 -0.25 3.31 2.44
C LEU A 149 0.50 4.47 1.77
N ILE A 150 0.36 4.68 0.45
CA ILE A 150 1.01 5.79 -0.27
C ILE A 150 0.56 7.17 0.27
N PRO A 151 -0.73 7.57 0.15
CA PRO A 151 -1.18 8.84 0.70
C PRO A 151 -1.05 8.88 2.22
N MET A 152 -1.24 7.75 2.91
CA MET A 152 -1.08 7.68 4.37
C MET A 152 0.37 7.99 4.80
N GLY A 153 1.37 7.45 4.12
CA GLY A 153 2.79 7.70 4.42
C GLY A 153 3.20 9.15 4.12
N ILE A 154 2.74 9.70 2.98
CA ILE A 154 2.96 11.10 2.64
C ILE A 154 2.33 11.99 3.72
N PHE A 155 1.05 11.78 4.05
CA PHE A 155 0.34 12.55 5.05
C PHE A 155 0.98 12.45 6.43
N THR A 156 1.32 11.25 6.91
CA THR A 156 2.02 11.03 8.19
C THR A 156 3.31 11.85 8.30
N SER A 157 3.99 12.06 7.16
CA SER A 157 5.20 12.88 7.08
C SER A 157 4.95 14.39 6.98
N MET A 158 3.71 14.84 6.86
CA MET A 158 3.30 16.25 6.76
C MET A 158 2.65 16.78 8.04
N ILE A 159 1.97 15.92 8.82
CA ILE A 159 1.23 16.32 10.02
C ILE A 159 2.13 17.15 10.97
N PRO A 160 1.68 18.31 11.50
CA PRO A 160 2.41 19.07 12.52
C PRO A 160 2.58 18.27 13.83
N GLU A 161 3.58 18.61 14.65
CA GLU A 161 3.95 17.78 15.81
C GLU A 161 2.92 17.80 16.95
N ASP A 162 2.19 18.90 17.10
CA ASP A 162 1.26 19.22 18.18
C ASP A 162 -0.18 18.72 17.95
N VAL A 163 -0.45 18.10 16.80
CA VAL A 163 -1.82 17.70 16.43
C VAL A 163 -2.20 16.35 17.04
N TRP A 164 -3.33 16.30 17.74
CA TRP A 164 -3.78 15.15 18.54
C TRP A 164 -3.86 13.80 17.81
N TYR A 165 -4.19 13.80 16.51
CA TYR A 165 -4.35 12.56 15.73
C TYR A 165 -3.03 12.02 15.16
N ARG A 166 -1.92 12.79 15.26
CA ARG A 166 -0.63 12.46 14.66
C ARG A 166 -0.17 11.05 15.03
N GLN A 167 -0.15 10.75 16.32
CA GLN A 167 0.37 9.48 16.81
C GLN A 167 -0.50 8.30 16.37
N GLY A 168 -1.83 8.47 16.39
CA GLY A 168 -2.75 7.46 15.86
C GLY A 168 -2.48 7.10 14.40
N TYR A 169 -2.22 8.10 13.54
CA TYR A 169 -1.83 7.88 12.15
C TYR A 169 -0.51 7.12 12.03
N TYR A 170 0.51 7.45 12.84
CA TYR A 170 1.77 6.69 12.86
C TYR A 170 1.55 5.22 13.23
N VAL A 171 0.73 4.93 14.26
CA VAL A 171 0.44 3.56 14.67
C VAL A 171 -0.25 2.77 13.55
N VAL A 172 -1.29 3.34 12.94
CA VAL A 172 -1.99 2.69 11.82
C VAL A 172 -1.05 2.45 10.64
N HIS A 173 -0.29 3.47 10.23
CA HIS A 173 0.65 3.36 9.11
C HIS A 173 1.71 2.28 9.34
N LYS A 174 2.36 2.29 10.52
CA LYS A 174 3.37 1.29 10.91
C LYS A 174 2.78 -0.11 10.96
N SER A 175 1.59 -0.27 11.56
CA SER A 175 0.92 -1.57 11.69
C SER A 175 0.57 -2.19 10.34
N LEU A 176 -0.02 -1.39 9.43
CA LEU A 176 -0.35 -1.85 8.09
C LEU A 176 0.91 -2.11 7.24
N GLY A 177 1.97 -1.30 7.42
CA GLY A 177 3.26 -1.54 6.77
C GLY A 177 3.91 -2.86 7.21
N LEU A 178 3.92 -3.16 8.50
CA LEU A 178 4.39 -4.45 9.02
C LEU A 178 3.49 -5.62 8.55
N THR A 179 2.18 -5.40 8.43
CA THR A 179 1.26 -6.40 7.87
C THR A 179 1.62 -6.73 6.41
N VAL A 180 1.95 -5.72 5.60
CA VAL A 180 2.44 -5.93 4.22
C VAL A 180 3.71 -6.78 4.20
N LEU A 181 4.66 -6.53 5.12
CA LEU A 181 5.87 -7.34 5.22
C LEU A 181 5.53 -8.82 5.44
N LEU A 182 4.63 -9.11 6.38
CA LEU A 182 4.16 -10.48 6.66
C LEU A 182 3.47 -11.11 5.44
N LEU A 183 2.63 -10.36 4.73
CA LEU A 183 1.96 -10.83 3.51
C LEU A 183 2.95 -11.15 2.39
N VAL A 184 4.01 -10.34 2.23
CA VAL A 184 5.06 -10.59 1.24
C VAL A 184 5.85 -11.84 1.59
N VAL A 185 6.22 -12.02 2.87
CA VAL A 185 6.89 -13.24 3.34
C VAL A 185 6.01 -14.47 3.09
N LEU A 186 4.73 -14.40 3.46
CA LEU A 186 3.75 -15.46 3.18
C LEU A 186 3.65 -15.76 1.68
N ARG A 187 3.64 -14.72 0.84
CA ARG A 187 3.60 -14.87 -0.63
C ARG A 187 4.84 -15.60 -1.16
N LEU A 188 6.04 -15.26 -0.67
CA LEU A 188 7.29 -15.90 -1.08
C LEU A 188 7.32 -17.38 -0.69
N PHE A 189 6.82 -17.74 0.50
CA PHE A 189 6.66 -19.14 0.89
C PHE A 189 5.59 -19.84 0.04
N TRP A 190 4.46 -19.18 -0.20
CA TRP A 190 3.38 -19.73 -1.01
C TRP A 190 3.82 -20.08 -2.43
N HIS A 191 4.69 -19.27 -3.04
CA HIS A 191 5.25 -19.55 -4.37
C HIS A 191 6.10 -20.84 -4.43
N ARG A 192 6.56 -21.37 -3.29
CA ARG A 192 7.25 -22.67 -3.23
C ARG A 192 6.28 -23.85 -3.28
N VAL A 193 5.07 -23.66 -2.75
CA VAL A 193 4.01 -24.68 -2.74
C VAL A 193 3.18 -24.63 -4.02
N SER A 194 2.97 -23.41 -4.55
CA SER A 194 2.14 -23.12 -5.71
C SER A 194 2.95 -22.26 -6.69
N PRO A 195 3.71 -22.88 -7.61
CA PRO A 195 4.56 -22.17 -8.56
C PRO A 195 3.82 -21.09 -9.34
N THR A 196 4.48 -19.97 -9.62
CA THR A 196 3.88 -18.89 -10.41
C THR A 196 3.70 -19.35 -11.86
N PRO A 197 2.55 -19.10 -12.50
CA PRO A 197 2.39 -19.45 -13.90
C PRO A 197 3.37 -18.64 -14.77
N GLY A 198 3.87 -19.27 -15.84
CA GLY A 198 4.90 -18.69 -16.70
C GLY A 198 4.46 -17.35 -17.32
N LEU A 199 5.41 -16.50 -17.71
CA LEU A 199 5.08 -15.30 -18.48
C LEU A 199 4.54 -15.69 -19.86
N ASP A 200 3.67 -14.86 -20.42
CA ASP A 200 3.08 -15.08 -21.75
C ASP A 200 4.20 -15.32 -22.79
N ALA A 201 3.97 -16.32 -23.65
CA ALA A 201 4.88 -16.72 -24.71
C ALA A 201 5.02 -15.64 -25.78
N GLY A 202 3.99 -14.81 -25.98
CA GLY A 202 3.96 -13.70 -26.94
C GLY A 202 4.79 -12.47 -26.54
N LEU A 203 5.28 -12.40 -25.30
CA LEU A 203 6.09 -11.28 -24.84
C LEU A 203 7.46 -11.24 -25.53
N LYS A 204 7.85 -10.05 -26.01
CA LYS A 204 9.20 -9.82 -26.54
C LYS A 204 10.23 -10.04 -25.41
N PRO A 205 11.48 -10.43 -25.74
CA PRO A 205 12.51 -10.67 -24.72
C PRO A 205 12.73 -9.49 -23.76
N TRP A 206 12.67 -8.25 -24.26
CA TRP A 206 12.80 -7.06 -23.42
C TRP A 206 11.58 -6.83 -22.53
N GLU A 207 10.35 -7.12 -23.00
CA GLU A 207 9.13 -7.03 -22.18
C GLU A 207 9.17 -8.04 -21.04
N ARG A 208 9.62 -9.27 -21.33
CA ARG A 208 9.84 -10.32 -20.33
C ARG A 208 10.86 -9.88 -19.27
N ARG A 209 11.99 -9.32 -19.70
CA ARG A 209 13.02 -8.80 -18.78
C ARG A 209 12.50 -7.63 -17.94
N SER A 210 11.77 -6.70 -18.55
CA SER A 210 11.17 -5.56 -17.84
C SER A 210 10.14 -6.00 -16.81
N ALA A 211 9.25 -6.93 -17.15
CA ALA A 211 8.26 -7.49 -16.23
C ALA A 211 8.94 -8.19 -15.04
N HIS A 212 9.97 -9.00 -15.30
CA HIS A 212 10.75 -9.65 -14.25
C HIS A 212 11.44 -8.64 -13.34
N THR A 213 12.13 -7.65 -13.91
CA THR A 213 12.81 -6.58 -13.16
C THR A 213 11.81 -5.80 -12.30
N ALA A 214 10.67 -5.41 -12.86
CA ALA A 214 9.62 -4.71 -12.11
C ALA A 214 9.12 -5.55 -10.93
N HIS A 215 8.86 -6.85 -11.12
CA HIS A 215 8.45 -7.72 -10.02
C HIS A 215 9.52 -7.84 -8.93
N VAL A 216 10.78 -8.06 -9.30
CA VAL A 216 11.90 -8.14 -8.33
C VAL A 216 12.04 -6.84 -7.56
N LEU A 217 12.02 -5.70 -8.25
CA LEU A 217 12.08 -4.39 -7.61
C LEU A 217 10.90 -4.16 -6.67
N LEU A 218 9.68 -4.50 -7.08
CA LEU A 218 8.51 -4.40 -6.20
C LEU A 218 8.66 -5.27 -4.95
N TYR A 219 9.20 -6.50 -5.05
CA TYR A 219 9.49 -7.30 -3.86
C TYR A 219 10.50 -6.64 -2.93
N ILE A 220 11.62 -6.16 -3.49
CA ILE A 220 12.65 -5.46 -2.73
C ILE A 220 12.06 -4.23 -2.03
N LEU A 221 11.25 -3.46 -2.75
CA LEU A 221 10.62 -2.24 -2.22
C LEU A 221 9.60 -2.58 -1.12
N MET A 222 8.69 -3.53 -1.36
CA MET A 222 7.68 -3.92 -0.37
C MET A 222 8.29 -4.47 0.93
N ILE A 223 9.48 -5.08 0.86
CA ILE A 223 10.25 -5.50 2.04
C ILE A 223 11.02 -4.32 2.64
N GLY A 224 11.65 -3.52 1.79
CA GLY A 224 12.51 -2.40 2.18
C GLY A 224 11.76 -1.30 2.93
N PHE A 225 10.55 -0.93 2.50
CA PHE A 225 9.75 0.09 3.18
C PHE A 225 9.52 -0.22 4.67
N PRO A 226 8.88 -1.33 5.05
CA PRO A 226 8.64 -1.62 6.46
C PRO A 226 9.93 -1.80 7.26
N ILE A 227 10.97 -2.42 6.69
CA ILE A 227 12.27 -2.57 7.40
C ILE A 227 12.89 -1.19 7.67
N THR A 228 12.99 -0.34 6.65
CA THR A 228 13.61 1.00 6.79
C THR A 228 12.79 1.90 7.71
N GLY A 229 11.46 1.82 7.67
CA GLY A 229 10.57 2.57 8.55
C GLY A 229 10.66 2.09 10.01
N PHE A 230 10.79 0.78 10.21
CA PHE A 230 10.99 0.18 11.52
C PHE A 230 12.33 0.62 12.12
N VAL A 231 13.43 0.46 11.39
CA VAL A 231 14.78 0.87 11.82
C VAL A 231 14.86 2.37 12.09
N MET A 232 14.29 3.20 11.20
CA MET A 232 14.18 4.65 11.42
C MET A 232 13.43 4.98 12.73
N SER A 233 12.36 4.24 13.04
CA SER A 233 11.57 4.47 14.26
C SER A 233 12.35 4.10 15.51
N THR A 234 13.04 2.95 15.48
CA THR A 234 13.84 2.48 16.62
C THR A 234 14.98 3.44 16.96
N PHE A 235 15.76 3.90 15.97
CA PHE A 235 16.80 4.90 16.20
C PHE A 235 16.23 6.28 16.60
N GLY A 236 14.98 6.55 16.26
CA GLY A 236 14.23 7.70 16.77
C GLY A 236 13.77 7.57 18.23
N GLY A 237 14.06 6.44 18.89
CA GLY A 237 13.59 6.14 20.25
C GLY A 237 12.09 5.93 20.35
N LYS A 238 11.43 5.59 19.24
CA LYS A 238 9.98 5.39 19.17
C LYS A 238 9.66 3.92 19.01
N TYR A 239 8.74 3.42 19.81
CA TYR A 239 8.19 2.09 19.63
C TYR A 239 7.48 2.01 18.27
N SER A 240 7.56 0.84 17.65
CA SER A 240 6.66 0.53 16.54
C SER A 240 5.53 -0.31 17.13
N HIS A 241 4.34 0.28 17.27
CA HIS A 241 3.15 -0.46 17.65
C HIS A 241 2.69 -1.30 16.45
N PHE A 242 2.61 -2.61 16.62
CA PHE A 242 1.98 -3.53 15.67
C PHE A 242 0.58 -3.86 16.19
N PHE A 243 -0.38 -3.04 15.79
CA PHE A 243 -1.71 -3.00 16.38
C PHE A 243 -1.61 -2.93 17.92
N PHE A 244 -2.15 -3.93 18.62
CA PHE A 244 -2.20 -3.97 20.07
C PHE A 244 -0.85 -4.30 20.73
N TRP A 245 0.15 -4.76 19.97
CA TRP A 245 1.44 -5.18 20.51
C TRP A 245 2.52 -4.12 20.31
N ASP A 246 3.32 -3.92 21.35
CA ASP A 246 4.49 -3.05 21.29
C ASP A 246 5.71 -3.87 20.84
N THR A 247 6.42 -3.39 19.82
CA THR A 247 7.69 -4.01 19.42
C THR A 247 8.82 -3.54 20.35
N PRO A 248 9.80 -4.40 20.65
CA PRO A 248 10.93 -3.98 21.47
C PRO A 248 11.79 -2.93 20.74
N LEU A 249 12.41 -2.03 21.50
CA LEU A 249 13.47 -1.16 20.98
C LEU A 249 14.74 -2.02 20.82
N PHE A 250 14.95 -2.53 19.61
CA PHE A 250 16.11 -3.37 19.29
C PHE A 250 17.46 -2.62 19.35
N TRP A 251 17.43 -1.29 19.20
CA TRP A 251 18.60 -0.42 19.24
C TRP A 251 18.36 0.79 20.12
N ALA A 252 19.43 1.30 20.73
CA ALA A 252 19.39 2.57 21.43
C ALA A 252 19.12 3.72 20.45
N PRO A 253 18.44 4.80 20.88
CA PRO A 253 18.25 5.99 20.05
C PRO A 253 19.60 6.54 19.56
N ASP A 254 19.70 6.83 18.27
CA ASP A 254 20.90 7.37 17.65
C ASP A 254 20.50 8.33 16.52
N ALA A 255 20.69 9.62 16.78
CA ALA A 255 20.25 10.66 15.86
C ALA A 255 21.13 10.78 14.59
N ASP A 256 22.37 10.28 14.60
CA ASP A 256 23.20 10.22 13.39
C ASP A 256 22.70 9.12 12.44
N LEU A 257 22.03 8.11 12.97
CA LEU A 257 21.40 7.04 12.18
C LEU A 257 19.97 7.39 11.75
N ILE A 258 19.23 8.26 12.44
CA ILE A 258 17.87 8.66 12.01
C ILE A 258 17.87 9.24 10.60
N VAL A 259 18.81 10.16 10.30
CA VAL A 259 18.84 10.90 9.03
C VAL A 259 19.00 9.98 7.81
N PRO A 260 20.00 9.09 7.70
CA PRO A 260 20.14 8.21 6.55
C PRO A 260 18.96 7.26 6.37
N TRP A 261 18.42 6.70 7.46
CA TRP A 261 17.22 5.85 7.39
C TRP A 261 15.97 6.64 6.97
N ALA A 262 15.85 7.90 7.41
CA ALA A 262 14.78 8.79 6.97
C ALA A 262 14.91 9.15 5.48
N VAL A 263 16.11 9.41 4.97
CA VAL A 263 16.35 9.63 3.53
C VAL A 263 15.96 8.39 2.74
N LEU A 264 16.36 7.20 3.19
CA LEU A 264 16.02 5.96 2.52
C LEU A 264 14.50 5.73 2.47
N HIS A 265 13.83 5.81 3.63
CA HIS A 265 12.40 5.51 3.77
C HIS A 265 11.48 6.59 3.17
N LYS A 266 11.85 7.87 3.27
CA LYS A 266 10.99 9.01 2.88
C LYS A 266 11.32 9.62 1.53
N LEU A 267 12.47 9.28 0.92
CA LEU A 267 12.90 9.84 -0.36
C LEU A 267 13.30 8.76 -1.37
N ALA A 268 14.35 7.98 -1.08
CA ALA A 268 14.93 7.08 -2.07
C ALA A 268 13.98 5.92 -2.47
N LEU A 269 13.42 5.21 -1.48
CA LEU A 269 12.47 4.13 -1.76
C LEU A 269 11.17 4.64 -2.39
N PRO A 270 10.52 5.74 -1.93
CA PRO A 270 9.36 6.32 -2.60
C PRO A 270 9.60 6.64 -4.08
N LEU A 271 10.74 7.28 -4.42
CA LEU A 271 11.03 7.65 -5.80
C LEU A 271 11.17 6.40 -6.69
N MET A 272 11.95 5.41 -6.24
CA MET A 272 12.09 4.13 -6.94
C MET A 272 10.75 3.42 -7.08
N PHE A 273 9.93 3.46 -6.02
CA PHE A 273 8.62 2.83 -6.01
C PHE A 273 7.66 3.50 -6.99
N TYR A 274 7.55 4.82 -7.04
CA TYR A 274 6.62 5.49 -7.95
C TYR A 274 6.93 5.14 -9.41
N VAL A 275 8.20 5.16 -9.81
CA VAL A 275 8.62 4.77 -11.15
C VAL A 275 8.30 3.31 -11.43
N THR A 276 8.68 2.40 -10.52
CA THR A 276 8.48 0.96 -10.70
C THR A 276 7.00 0.58 -10.71
N PHE A 277 6.20 1.19 -9.83
CA PHE A 277 4.78 0.95 -9.69
C PHE A 277 4.00 1.50 -10.89
N ALA A 278 4.33 2.70 -11.35
CA ALA A 278 3.76 3.26 -12.57
C ALA A 278 4.10 2.38 -13.78
N ALA A 279 5.35 1.92 -13.92
CA ALA A 279 5.76 1.01 -14.99
C ALA A 279 5.02 -0.34 -14.91
N HIS A 280 4.82 -0.88 -13.71
CA HIS A 280 4.07 -2.12 -13.50
C HIS A 280 2.60 -2.00 -13.94
N ILE A 281 1.90 -0.95 -13.48
CA ILE A 281 0.51 -0.71 -13.86
C ILE A 281 0.42 -0.45 -15.36
N ALA A 282 1.22 0.48 -15.89
CA ALA A 282 1.23 0.84 -17.31
C ALA A 282 1.54 -0.36 -18.20
N GLY A 283 2.48 -1.22 -17.80
CA GLY A 283 2.78 -2.47 -18.51
C GLY A 283 1.56 -3.38 -18.58
N SER A 284 0.86 -3.60 -17.47
CA SER A 284 -0.35 -4.42 -17.45
C SER A 284 -1.47 -3.86 -18.34
N LEU A 285 -1.67 -2.54 -18.32
CA LEU A 285 -2.70 -1.85 -19.11
C LEU A 285 -2.34 -1.83 -20.60
N LYS A 286 -1.06 -1.60 -20.95
CA LYS A 286 -0.55 -1.70 -22.32
C LYS A 286 -0.82 -3.08 -22.89
N HIS A 287 -0.42 -4.14 -22.17
CA HIS A 287 -0.61 -5.51 -22.63
C HIS A 287 -2.07 -5.86 -22.84
N GLN A 288 -2.96 -5.41 -21.93
CA GLN A 288 -4.39 -5.66 -22.03
C GLN A 288 -5.08 -4.88 -23.16
N PHE A 289 -4.81 -3.57 -23.28
CA PHE A 289 -5.60 -2.69 -24.13
C PHE A 289 -4.95 -2.34 -25.47
N VAL A 290 -3.62 -2.34 -25.54
CA VAL A 290 -2.88 -1.99 -26.76
C VAL A 290 -2.41 -3.25 -27.47
N ASP A 291 -1.65 -4.10 -26.77
CA ASP A 291 -1.09 -5.31 -27.39
C ASP A 291 -2.15 -6.41 -27.55
N LYS A 292 -3.28 -6.30 -26.81
CA LYS A 292 -4.35 -7.32 -26.74
C LYS A 292 -3.80 -8.70 -26.36
N HIS A 293 -2.73 -8.73 -25.57
CA HIS A 293 -2.27 -9.94 -24.92
C HIS A 293 -3.28 -10.27 -23.84
N ASP A 294 -4.06 -11.32 -24.07
CA ASP A 294 -5.20 -11.64 -23.22
C ASP A 294 -4.79 -12.13 -21.83
N ASP A 295 -3.52 -12.48 -21.60
CA ASP A 295 -3.12 -13.22 -20.41
C ASP A 295 -2.58 -12.34 -19.27
N ALA A 296 -1.85 -11.26 -19.55
CA ALA A 296 -1.09 -10.54 -18.51
C ALA A 296 -1.97 -9.99 -17.37
N PHE A 297 -3.08 -9.32 -17.72
CA PHE A 297 -4.02 -8.75 -16.75
C PHE A 297 -5.06 -9.78 -16.30
N LYS A 298 -5.65 -10.53 -17.24
CA LYS A 298 -6.72 -11.49 -16.95
C LYS A 298 -6.28 -12.52 -15.92
N ARG A 299 -5.05 -13.01 -15.96
CA ARG A 299 -4.56 -14.05 -15.04
C ARG A 299 -4.65 -13.71 -13.56
N MET A 300 -4.74 -12.43 -13.21
CA MET A 300 -4.91 -11.94 -11.83
C MET A 300 -6.35 -11.51 -11.49
N VAL A 301 -7.22 -11.34 -12.48
CA VAL A 301 -8.56 -10.74 -12.33
C VAL A 301 -9.69 -11.70 -12.71
N THR A 302 -9.46 -12.60 -13.68
CA THR A 302 -10.43 -13.54 -14.31
C THR A 302 -9.82 -14.92 -14.51
#